data_AF-A0A523K667-F1
#
_entry.id   AF-A0A523K667-F1
#
_cell.length_a   1.000
_cell.length_b   1.000
_cell.length_c   1.000
_cell.angle_alpha   90.00
_cell.angle_beta   90.00
_cell.angle_gamma   90.00
#
_symmetry.space_group_name_H-M   'P 1'
#
loop_
_entity.id
_entity.type
_entity.pdbx_description
1 polymer ?
#
loop_
_entity_poly.entity_id
_entity_poly.type
_entity_poly.pdbx_seq_one_letter_code
_entity_poly.pdbx_strand_id
1 'polypeptide(L)'
;YNIPRSKKRALLNISVLKKTADGSSKPTRVNIKGTATNLSQQLRELSLREISEKGAIYYIAETPVDNAETLKYNLEISPEGETITYKLSFQEQFYTD
;
A
#
# COMPACT_ATOMS: atom_id res chain seq x y z
N TYR A 1 -3.54 -3.07 16.50
CA TYR A 1 -2.90 -3.48 15.23
C TYR A 1 -1.41 -3.88 15.31
N ASN A 2 -0.73 -3.84 16.47
CA ASN A 2 0.63 -4.37 16.71
C ASN A 2 1.68 -4.09 15.61
N ILE A 3 1.62 -2.92 14.97
CA ILE A 3 2.63 -2.46 14.02
C ILE A 3 3.79 -1.88 14.84
N PRO A 4 4.99 -2.49 14.81
CA PRO A 4 6.12 -1.98 15.56
C PRO A 4 6.57 -0.64 14.96
N ARG A 5 6.60 0.41 15.78
CA ARG A 5 7.20 1.69 15.36
C ARG A 5 8.70 1.48 15.26
N SER A 6 9.27 1.70 14.07
CA SER A 6 10.70 1.58 13.82
C SER A 6 11.14 2.65 12.83
N LYS A 7 12.29 3.29 13.10
CA LYS A 7 12.94 4.19 12.14
C LYS A 7 13.42 3.45 10.88
N LYS A 8 13.60 2.12 10.95
CA LYS A 8 14.11 1.28 9.86
C LYS A 8 13.02 0.56 9.05
N ARG A 9 11.77 1.02 9.15
CA ARG A 9 10.63 0.42 8.46
C ARG A 9 9.80 1.50 7.79
N ALA A 10 9.54 1.32 6.50
CA ALA A 10 8.53 2.08 5.79
C ALA A 10 7.16 1.45 6.06
N LEU A 11 6.17 2.30 6.29
CA LEU A 11 4.77 1.91 6.41
C LEU A 11 4.02 2.38 5.16
N LEU A 12 3.57 1.44 4.33
CA LEU A 12 2.65 1.73 3.25
C LEU A 12 1.21 1.59 3.75
N ASN A 13 0.42 2.65 3.65
CA ASN A 13 -1.00 2.64 3.98
C ASN A 13 -1.82 2.97 2.72
N ILE A 14 -2.74 2.08 2.36
CA ILE A 14 -3.60 2.22 1.19
C ILE A 14 -5.07 2.22 1.63
N SER A 15 -5.83 3.21 1.18
CA SER A 15 -7.28 3.23 1.29
C SER A 15 -7.88 3.40 -0.11
N VAL A 16 -8.87 2.58 -0.44
CA VAL A 16 -9.55 2.64 -1.74
C VAL A 16 -11.01 3.04 -1.52
N LEU A 17 -11.42 4.08 -2.23
CA LEU A 17 -12.77 4.62 -2.19
C LEU A 17 -13.43 4.48 -3.56
N LYS A 18 -14.66 3.98 -3.59
CA LYS A 18 -15.51 3.98 -4.77
C LYS A 18 -16.37 5.23 -4.77
N LYS A 19 -16.31 6.00 -5.86
CA LYS A 19 -17.22 7.13 -6.08
C LYS A 19 -18.60 6.61 -6.45
N THR A 20 -19.63 7.09 -5.78
CA THR A 20 -21.02 6.73 -6.02
C THR A 20 -21.71 7.75 -6.93
N ALA A 21 -22.89 7.39 -7.46
CA ALA A 21 -23.63 8.22 -8.42
C ALA A 21 -24.07 9.58 -7.85
N ASP A 22 -24.28 9.66 -6.53
CA ASP A 22 -24.58 10.88 -5.79
C ASP A 22 -23.35 11.77 -5.53
N GLY A 23 -22.18 11.38 -6.02
CA GLY A 23 -20.92 12.11 -5.86
C GLY A 23 -20.19 11.84 -4.55
N SER A 24 -20.76 11.05 -3.62
CA SER A 24 -20.08 10.64 -2.39
C SER A 24 -19.04 9.54 -2.65
N SER A 25 -18.23 9.23 -1.63
CA SER A 25 -17.16 8.22 -1.69
C SER A 25 -17.36 7.20 -0.58
N LYS A 26 -17.35 5.91 -0.93
CA LYS A 26 -17.49 4.82 0.03
C LYS A 26 -16.26 3.93 0.02
N PRO A 27 -15.72 3.54 1.20
CA PRO A 27 -14.66 2.54 1.29
C PRO A 27 -15.09 1.25 0.60
N THR A 28 -14.20 0.68 -0.22
CA THR A 28 -14.46 -0.55 -0.96
C THR A 28 -13.40 -1.59 -0.65
N ARG A 29 -13.82 -2.86 -0.51
CA ARG A 29 -12.88 -3.97 -0.40
C ARG A 29 -12.19 -4.20 -1.74
N VAL A 30 -10.91 -4.51 -1.67
CA VAL A 30 -10.04 -4.72 -2.82
C VAL A 30 -9.06 -5.84 -2.51
N ASN A 31 -8.66 -6.59 -3.53
CA ASN A 31 -7.45 -7.40 -3.48
C ASN A 31 -6.29 -6.56 -3.99
N ILE A 32 -5.18 -6.52 -3.23
CA ILE A 32 -3.97 -5.79 -3.62
C ILE A 32 -2.82 -6.76 -3.71
N LYS A 33 -2.16 -6.79 -4.86
CA LYS A 33 -0.83 -7.38 -5.03
C LYS A 33 0.17 -6.25 -5.17
N GLY A 34 1.31 -6.37 -4.51
CA GLY A 34 2.28 -5.29 -4.50
C GLY A 34 3.71 -5.76 -4.38
N THR A 35 4.61 -5.00 -4.99
CA THR A 35 6.05 -5.16 -4.84
C THR A 35 6.71 -3.81 -4.57
N ALA A 36 7.82 -3.83 -3.85
CA ALA A 36 8.77 -2.74 -3.76
C ALA A 36 10.09 -3.17 -4.41
N THR A 37 10.77 -2.25 -5.09
CA THR A 37 12.09 -2.49 -5.70
C THR A 37 13.02 -1.35 -5.35
N ASN A 38 14.21 -1.64 -4.84
CA ASN A 38 15.20 -0.61 -4.61
C ASN A 38 16.05 -0.33 -5.88
N LEU A 39 16.91 0.69 -5.84
CA LEU A 39 17.75 1.07 -6.98
C LEU A 39 18.78 -0.02 -7.36
N SER A 40 19.07 -0.94 -6.45
CA SER A 40 19.90 -2.14 -6.72
C SER A 40 19.10 -3.30 -7.33
N GLN A 41 17.85 -3.05 -7.76
CA GLN A 41 16.96 -4.03 -8.38
C GLN A 41 16.58 -5.20 -7.46
N GLN A 42 16.72 -5.03 -6.13
CA GLN A 42 16.23 -6.01 -5.17
C GLN A 42 14.70 -5.90 -5.08
N LEU A 43 14.00 -6.94 -5.49
CA LEU A 43 12.55 -7.07 -5.38
C LEU A 43 12.14 -7.51 -3.97
N ARG A 44 11.11 -6.87 -3.42
CA ARG A 44 10.48 -7.21 -2.14
C ARG A 44 8.97 -7.38 -2.39
N GLU A 45 8.41 -8.54 -2.11
CA GLU A 45 6.95 -8.71 -2.11
C GLU A 45 6.33 -7.99 -0.91
N LEU A 46 5.19 -7.33 -1.12
CA LEU A 46 4.47 -6.65 -0.05
C LEU A 46 3.45 -7.58 0.59
N SER A 47 3.64 -7.88 1.87
CA SER A 47 2.62 -8.55 2.68
C SER A 47 1.59 -7.55 3.18
N LEU A 48 0.52 -7.38 2.41
CA LEU A 48 -0.58 -6.48 2.76
C LEU A 48 -1.53 -7.13 3.78
N ARG A 49 -1.89 -6.37 4.80
CA ARG A 49 -2.91 -6.75 5.79
C ARG A 49 -4.08 -5.77 5.75
N GLU A 50 -5.28 -6.30 5.58
CA GLU A 50 -6.51 -5.53 5.73
C GLU A 50 -6.80 -5.22 7.19
N ILE A 51 -7.20 -3.97 7.44
CA ILE A 51 -7.60 -3.44 8.72
C ILE A 51 -8.91 -2.67 8.51
N SER A 52 -9.96 -3.06 9.25
CA SER A 52 -11.26 -2.38 9.21
C SER A 52 -11.55 -1.74 10.58
N GLU A 53 -11.69 -0.41 10.63
CA GLU A 53 -12.04 0.31 11.86
C GLU A 53 -13.00 1.47 11.55
N LYS A 54 -14.08 1.60 12.35
CA LYS A 54 -15.04 2.73 12.28
C LYS A 54 -15.57 3.01 10.87
N GLY A 55 -15.77 1.97 10.08
CA GLY A 55 -16.28 2.08 8.70
C GLY A 55 -15.23 2.43 7.64
N ALA A 56 -13.95 2.59 8.00
CA ALA A 56 -12.83 2.72 7.07
C ALA A 56 -12.11 1.37 6.87
N ILE A 57 -11.53 1.18 5.68
CA ILE A 57 -10.73 0.01 5.31
C ILE A 57 -9.34 0.49 4.91
N TYR A 58 -8.31 -0.11 5.52
CA TYR A 58 -6.91 0.16 5.27
C TYR A 58 -6.19 -1.13 4.87
N TYR A 59 -5.27 -1.03 3.93
CA TYR A 59 -4.33 -2.10 3.59
C TYR A 59 -2.95 -1.62 3.95
N ILE A 60 -2.33 -2.30 4.91
CA ILE A 60 -1.04 -1.91 5.46
C ILE A 60 0.02 -2.92 5.06
N ALA A 61 1.15 -2.44 4.57
CA ALA A 61 2.37 -3.22 4.37
C ALA A 61 3.55 -2.54 5.07
N GLU A 62 4.48 -3.37 5.55
CA GLU A 62 5.73 -2.91 6.16
C GLU A 62 6.91 -3.43 5.35
N THR A 63 7.83 -2.54 4.99
CA THR A 63 9.08 -2.90 4.30
C THR A 63 10.26 -2.42 5.13
N PRO A 64 11.30 -3.25 5.33
CA PRO A 64 12.56 -2.75 5.86
C PRO A 64 13.11 -1.69 4.92
N VAL A 65 13.73 -0.65 5.47
CA VAL A 65 14.41 0.40 4.71
C VAL A 65 15.73 0.79 5.36
N ASP A 66 16.72 1.06 4.51
CA ASP A 66 17.99 1.68 4.91
C ASP A 66 17.93 3.21 4.79
N ASN A 67 18.91 3.90 5.38
CA ASN A 67 19.01 5.35 5.26
C ASN A 67 19.24 5.77 3.81
N ALA A 68 18.50 6.78 3.37
CA ALA A 68 18.49 7.28 2.00
C ALA A 68 18.11 6.22 0.94
N GLU A 69 17.46 5.12 1.33
CA GLU A 69 17.00 4.09 0.38
C GLU A 69 15.76 4.58 -0.39
N THR A 70 15.84 4.53 -1.72
CA THR A 70 14.68 4.76 -2.59
C THR A 70 14.01 3.44 -2.93
N LEU A 71 12.70 3.34 -2.64
CA LEU A 71 11.87 2.21 -3.04
C LEU A 71 10.87 2.64 -4.11
N LYS A 72 10.84 1.91 -5.22
CA LYS A 72 9.78 1.97 -6.22
C LYS A 72 8.71 0.94 -5.90
N TYR A 73 7.51 1.40 -5.60
CA TYR A 73 6.34 0.58 -5.37
C TYR A 73 5.58 0.34 -6.68
N ASN A 74 5.11 -0.89 -6.88
CA ASN A 74 4.18 -1.25 -7.95
C ASN A 74 3.03 -2.05 -7.34
N LEU A 75 1.81 -1.59 -7.56
CA LEU A 75 0.59 -2.14 -6.98
C LEU A 75 -0.40 -2.49 -8.09
N GLU A 76 -1.00 -3.66 -7.98
CA GLU A 76 -2.16 -4.09 -8.75
C GLU A 76 -3.35 -4.20 -7.80
N ILE A 77 -4.38 -3.39 -8.05
CA ILE A 77 -5.53 -3.20 -7.17
C ILE A 77 -6.79 -3.64 -7.91
N SER A 78 -7.43 -4.70 -7.41
CA SER A 78 -8.64 -5.27 -7.99
C SER A 78 -9.80 -5.13 -7.01
N PRO A 79 -10.77 -4.23 -7.26
CA PRO A 79 -11.96 -4.12 -6.43
C PRO A 79 -12.79 -5.41 -6.45
N GLU A 80 -13.33 -5.78 -5.29
CA GLU A 80 -14.21 -6.95 -5.20
C GLU A 80 -15.45 -6.77 -6.08
N GLY A 81 -15.78 -7.80 -6.86
CA GLY A 81 -16.92 -7.78 -7.78
C GLY A 81 -16.69 -7.01 -9.08
N GLU A 82 -15.50 -6.46 -9.30
CA GLU A 82 -15.11 -5.80 -10.56
C GLU A 82 -14.05 -6.64 -11.31
N THR A 83 -14.07 -6.56 -12.63
CA THR A 83 -13.09 -7.25 -13.50
C THR A 83 -11.87 -6.39 -13.81
N ILE A 84 -11.94 -5.09 -13.52
CA ILE A 84 -10.88 -4.13 -13.83
C ILE A 84 -9.86 -4.14 -12.70
N THR A 85 -8.59 -4.29 -13.07
CA THR A 85 -7.44 -4.11 -12.18
C THR A 85 -6.76 -2.79 -12.48
N TYR A 86 -6.62 -1.97 -11.44
CA TYR A 86 -5.91 -0.69 -11.51
C TYR A 86 -4.45 -0.90 -11.17
N LYS A 87 -3.55 -0.23 -11.91
CA LYS A 87 -2.11 -0.25 -11.63
C LYS A 87 -1.68 1.10 -11.06
N LEU A 88 -0.93 1.06 -9.97
CA LEU A 88 -0.35 2.24 -9.33
C LEU A 88 1.14 2.01 -9.12
N SER A 89 1.96 2.92 -9.65
CA SER A 89 3.41 2.91 -9.44
C SER A 89 3.88 4.27 -8.97
N PHE A 90 4.68 4.28 -7.91
CA PHE A 90 5.30 5.49 -7.38
C PHE A 90 6.63 5.12 -6.72
N GLN A 91 7.45 6.11 -6.40
CA GLN A 91 8.70 5.90 -5.69
C GLN A 91 8.82 6.90 -4.54
N GLU A 92 9.49 6.48 -3.47
CA GLU A 92 9.72 7.30 -2.30
C GLU A 92 11.15 7.06 -1.79
N GLN A 93 11.84 8.11 -1.33
CA GLN A 93 13.13 8.00 -0.67
C GLN A 93 12.95 8.11 0.84
N PHE A 94 13.45 7.11 1.56
CA PHE A 94 13.32 7.04 3.02
C PHE A 94 14.62 7.49 3.70
N TYR A 95 14.50 8.28 4.75
CA TYR A 95 15.60 8.68 5.63
C TYR A 95 15.36 8.12 7.02
N THR A 96 16.37 7.49 7.62
CA THR A 96 16.22 6.73 8.88
C THR A 96 17.08 7.24 10.04
N ASP A 97 17.91 8.26 9.78
CA ASP A 97 18.69 8.97 10.80
C ASP A 97 17.81 9.94 11.63
#